data_AF-A0A9X0FV16-F1
#
_entry.id   AF-A0A9X0FV16-F1
#
_cell.length_a   1.000
_cell.length_b   1.000
_cell.length_c   1.000
_cell.angle_alpha   90.00
_cell.angle_beta   90.00
_cell.angle_gamma   90.00
#
_symmetry.space_group_name_H-M   'P 1'
#
loop_
_entity.id
_entity.type
_entity.pdbx_description
1 polymer ?
#
loop_
_entity_poly.entity_id
_entity_poly.type
_entity_poly.pdbx_seq_one_letter_code
_entity_poly.pdbx_strand_id
1 'polypeptide(L)' 'AIEDGVELIGYTSWGILDLISYSSSEMEKRYGFIHVDQDNDGNGTLNRTPKKSFYWYQNVIRQNGLEMKE' A
#
# COMPACT_ATOMS: atom_id res chain seq x y z
N ALA A 1 5.43 19.67 -8.28
CA ALA A 1 4.00 19.52 -8.63
C ALA A 1 3.11 20.36 -7.72
N ILE A 2 3.08 20.09 -6.40
CA ILE A 2 2.32 20.91 -5.44
C ILE A 2 2.86 22.35 -5.39
N GLU A 3 4.18 22.50 -5.23
CA GLU A 3 4.86 23.81 -5.27
C GLU A 3 4.74 24.52 -6.63
N ASP A 4 4.53 23.75 -7.69
CA ASP A 4 4.35 24.28 -9.06
C ASP A 4 2.89 24.70 -9.34
N GLY A 5 2.00 24.64 -8.34
CA GLY A 5 0.61 25.08 -8.45
C GLY A 5 -0.33 24.10 -9.17
N VAL A 6 0.06 22.84 -9.36
CA VAL A 6 -0.82 21.82 -9.95
C VAL A 6 -1.98 21.51 -9.01
N GLU A 7 -3.21 21.54 -9.53
CA GLU A 7 -4.40 21.10 -8.80
C GLU A 7 -4.44 19.57 -8.70
N LEU A 8 -3.98 19.04 -7.56
CA LEU A 8 -3.99 17.60 -7.28
C LEU A 8 -5.14 17.25 -6.34
N ILE A 9 -6.11 16.48 -6.83
CA ILE A 9 -7.31 16.07 -6.07
C ILE A 9 -6.96 15.05 -4.97
N GLY A 10 -5.95 14.20 -5.19
CA GLY A 10 -5.51 13.24 -4.18
C GLY A 10 -4.55 12.19 -4.72
N TYR A 11 -4.21 11.24 -3.83
CA TYR A 11 -3.33 10.11 -4.12
C TYR A 11 -3.95 8.82 -3.58
N THR A 12 -3.99 7.78 -4.41
CA THR A 12 -4.47 6.44 -4.03
C THR A 12 -3.39 5.41 -4.32
N SER A 13 -2.85 4.80 -3.27
CA SER A 13 -1.84 3.76 -3.43
C SER A 13 -2.44 2.52 -4.09
N TRP A 14 -1.71 1.94 -5.04
CA TRP A 14 -2.12 0.70 -5.69
C TRP A 14 -2.05 -0.48 -4.72
N GLY A 15 -3.12 -1.26 -4.67
CA GLY A 15 -3.17 -2.53 -3.94
C GLY A 15 -2.87 -2.37 -2.46
N ILE A 16 -3.74 -1.70 -1.69
CA ILE A 16 -3.59 -1.50 -0.23
C ILE A 16 -3.48 -2.82 0.57
N LEU A 17 -3.99 -3.90 -0.01
CA LEU A 17 -3.86 -5.29 0.43
C LEU A 17 -2.99 -6.03 -0.58
N ASP A 18 -2.19 -6.99 -0.12
CA ASP A 18 -1.54 -7.93 -1.03
C ASP A 18 -2.60 -8.61 -1.92
N LEU A 19 -2.34 -8.63 -3.22
CA LEU A 19 -3.24 -9.10 -4.27
C LEU A 19 -2.44 -9.80 -5.36
N ILE A 20 -3.15 -10.55 -6.21
CA ILE A 20 -2.58 -11.21 -7.38
C ILE A 20 -2.17 -10.14 -8.39
N SER A 21 -0.89 -10.13 -8.77
CA SER A 21 -0.36 -9.16 -9.74
C SER A 21 -1.06 -9.29 -11.10
N TYR A 22 -1.35 -8.15 -11.75
CA TYR A 22 -2.00 -8.18 -13.07
C TYR A 22 -1.11 -8.78 -14.15
N SER A 23 0.19 -8.49 -14.14
CA SER A 23 1.11 -8.85 -15.23
C SER A 23 1.57 -10.31 -15.19
N SER A 24 1.81 -10.84 -14.00
CA SER A 24 2.42 -12.16 -13.80
C SER A 24 1.52 -13.14 -13.08
N SER A 25 0.34 -12.71 -12.60
CA SER A 25 -0.57 -13.53 -11.80
C SER A 25 0.09 -14.10 -10.53
N GLU A 26 0.93 -13.29 -9.86
CA GLU A 26 1.72 -13.70 -8.69
C GLU A 26 1.20 -13.04 -7.41
N MET A 27 1.13 -13.81 -6.31
CA MET A 27 0.94 -13.33 -4.93
C MET A 27 2.26 -12.90 -4.27
N GLU A 28 3.39 -13.47 -4.66
CA GLU A 28 4.70 -13.16 -4.07
C GLU A 28 5.16 -11.72 -4.34
N LYS A 29 4.68 -11.12 -5.44
CA LYS A 29 4.90 -9.69 -5.72
C LYS A 29 3.92 -8.84 -4.90
N ARG A 30 4.36 -8.47 -3.70
CA ARG A 30 3.52 -7.86 -2.66
C ARG A 30 3.57 -6.32 -2.69
N TYR A 31 2.41 -5.69 -2.86
CA TYR A 31 2.26 -4.23 -2.89
C TYR A 31 1.66 -3.65 -1.60
N GLY A 32 0.88 -4.45 -0.88
CA GLY A 32 -0.01 -3.94 0.15
C GLY A 32 0.67 -3.41 1.38
N PHE A 33 -0.03 -2.49 2.04
CA PHE A 33 0.22 -2.13 3.43
C PHE A 33 -0.24 -3.23 4.39
N ILE A 34 -1.17 -4.08 3.93
CA ILE A 34 -1.69 -5.23 4.67
C ILE A 34 -1.25 -6.49 3.94
N HIS A 35 -0.55 -7.37 4.66
CA HIS A 35 -0.18 -8.68 4.17
C HIS A 35 -1.41 -9.60 4.13
N VAL A 36 -1.51 -10.41 3.07
CA VAL A 36 -2.47 -11.51 2.94
C VAL A 36 -1.68 -12.81 2.90
N ASP A 37 -2.00 -13.72 3.82
CA ASP A 37 -1.41 -15.05 3.90
C ASP A 37 -1.95 -15.95 2.78
N GLN A 38 -1.33 -15.82 1.61
CA GLN A 38 -1.54 -16.64 0.43
C GLN A 38 -0.24 -16.65 -0.41
N ASP A 39 0.12 -17.81 -0.96
CA ASP A 39 1.21 -18.00 -1.91
C ASP A 39 0.70 -18.08 -3.37
N ASN A 40 1.61 -18.30 -4.33
CA ASN A 40 1.27 -18.38 -5.76
C ASN A 40 0.43 -19.63 -6.11
N ASP A 41 0.55 -20.71 -5.33
CA ASP A 41 -0.19 -21.95 -5.52
C ASP A 41 -1.58 -21.92 -4.85
N GLY A 42 -1.90 -20.82 -4.16
CA GLY A 42 -3.16 -20.60 -3.48
C GLY A 42 -3.23 -21.18 -2.07
N ASN A 43 -2.12 -21.64 -1.51
CA ASN A 43 -2.08 -22.09 -0.12
C ASN A 43 -1.96 -20.89 0.82
N GLY A 44 -2.55 -21.03 2.01
CA GLY A 44 -2.52 -20.01 3.05
C GLY A 44 -3.86 -19.90 3.79
N THR A 45 -3.88 -19.15 4.87
CA THR A 45 -5.08 -18.97 5.71
C THR A 45 -5.97 -17.80 5.26
N LEU A 46 -5.50 -17.00 4.31
CA LEU A 46 -6.07 -15.70 3.93
C LEU A 46 -6.13 -14.71 5.10
N ASN A 47 -5.42 -14.95 6.20
CA ASN A 47 -5.35 -14.01 7.30
C ASN A 47 -4.68 -12.70 6.85
N ARG A 48 -5.12 -11.60 7.45
CA ARG A 48 -4.63 -10.26 7.14
C ARG A 48 -3.82 -9.72 8.30
N THR A 49 -2.60 -9.29 8.00
CA THR A 49 -1.67 -8.77 9.01
C THR A 49 -1.18 -7.39 8.58
N PRO A 50 -1.37 -6.33 9.38
CA PRO A 50 -0.80 -5.01 9.07
C PRO A 50 0.72 -5.08 8.97
N LYS A 51 1.30 -4.58 7.87
CA LYS A 51 2.75 -4.40 7.75
C LYS A 51 3.16 -3.11 8.49
N LYS A 52 4.46 -2.91 8.70
CA LYS A 52 4.98 -1.63 9.26
C LYS A 52 4.52 -0.41 8.45
N SER A 53 4.45 -0.57 7.13
CA SER A 53 4.01 0.47 6.21
C SER A 53 2.53 0.86 6.38
N PHE A 54 1.70 0.00 6.98
CA PHE A 54 0.32 0.35 7.35
C PHE A 54 0.28 1.51 8.34
N TYR A 55 1.01 1.40 9.44
CA TYR A 55 1.01 2.43 10.48
C TYR A 55 1.72 3.70 10.00
N TRP A 56 2.77 3.56 9.19
CA TRP A 56 3.40 4.70 8.53
C TRP A 56 2.40 5.44 7.63
N TYR A 57 1.70 4.75 6.72
CA TYR A 57 0.77 5.40 5.79
C TYR A 57 -0.47 5.95 6.51
N GLN A 58 -0.93 5.27 7.57
CA GLN A 58 -1.94 5.80 8.48
C GLN A 58 -1.51 7.15 9.08
N ASN A 59 -0.25 7.27 9.51
CA ASN A 59 0.27 8.53 10.05
C ASN A 59 0.35 9.62 8.97
N VAL A 60 0.81 9.29 7.76
CA VAL A 60 0.85 10.21 6.62
C VAL A 60 -0.53 10.79 6.32
N ILE A 61 -1.56 9.94 6.24
CA ILE A 61 -2.93 10.40 6.01
C ILE A 61 -3.40 11.30 7.16
N ARG A 62 -3.14 10.90 8.42
CA ARG A 62 -3.53 11.68 9.61
C ARG A 62 -2.87 13.06 9.67
N GLN A 63 -1.65 13.17 9.18
CA GLN A 63 -0.90 14.42 9.10
C GLN A 63 -1.18 15.21 7.81
N ASN A 64 -2.04 14.69 6.91
CA ASN A 64 -2.27 15.24 5.57
C ASN A 64 -0.98 15.44 4.76
N GLY A 65 -0.04 14.52 4.91
CA GLY A 65 1.31 14.62 4.35
C GLY A 65 2.35 13.96 5.23
N LEU A 66 3.60 14.00 4.79
CA LEU A 66 4.74 13.65 5.64
C LEU A 66 5.08 14.87 6.49
N GLU A 67 5.46 14.65 7.76
CA GLU A 67 6.23 15.66 8.50
C GLU A 67 7.41 16.09 7.63
N MET A 68 7.39 17.36 7.20
CA MET A 68 8.52 17.94 6.49
C MET A 68 9.67 18.03 7.50
N LYS A 69 10.71 17.22 7.31
CA LYS A 69 12.00 17.49 7.94
C LYS A 69 12.59 18.69 7.22
N GLU A 70 12.72 19.80 7.96
CA GLU A 70 13.58 20.92 7.58
C GLU A 70 15.02 20.46 7.33
#